data_AF-A0A2J6HEC8-F1
#
_entry.id   AF-A0A2J6HEC8-F1
#
_cell.length_a   1.000
_cell.length_b   1.000
_cell.length_c   1.000
_cell.angle_alpha   90.00
_cell.angle_beta   90.00
_cell.angle_gamma   90.00
#
_symmetry.space_group_name_H-M   'P 1'
#
loop_
_entity.id
_entity.type
_entity.pdbx_description
1 polymer ?
#
loop_
_entity_poly.entity_id
_entity_poly.type
_entity_poly.pdbx_seq_one_letter_code
_entity_poly.pdbx_strand_id
1 'polypeptide(L)'
;MEKAIIFSAPSASGKTTIVHRLMKLGLPLGFSISATSREPRKHERDGEDYFFLTAEEFRAKIDAGDFLEWEEVYENVYYGTLKSECRRIWDEGMAIMFDVDVKGGVRLKEILGDKALSVFIKAPSMKALEQRLRDRKTETEESIQKRLERAGFEMSFESKFDSVIINDDLEEAIHEAEQAIIDFL
;
A
#
# COMPACT_ATOMS: atom_id res chain seq x y z
N MET A 1 -9.15 0.25 -19.61
CA MET A 1 -9.89 -0.61 -18.67
C MET A 1 -9.49 -0.13 -17.28
N GLU A 2 -10.43 0.34 -16.45
CA GLU A 2 -10.12 0.93 -15.14
C GLU A 2 -9.82 -0.16 -14.10
N LYS A 3 -8.70 -0.88 -14.24
CA LYS A 3 -8.28 -1.93 -13.30
C LYS A 3 -7.33 -1.39 -12.24
N ALA A 4 -7.34 -2.01 -11.07
CA ALA A 4 -6.41 -1.72 -9.98
C ALA A 4 -5.92 -2.99 -9.29
N ILE A 5 -4.69 -2.97 -8.81
CA ILE A 5 -4.08 -3.97 -7.95
C ILE A 5 -3.77 -3.28 -6.63
N ILE A 6 -4.29 -3.81 -5.54
CA ILE A 6 -4.16 -3.24 -4.19
C ILE A 6 -3.28 -4.18 -3.38
N PHE A 7 -2.08 -3.74 -3.01
CA PHE A 7 -1.23 -4.46 -2.08
C PHE A 7 -1.33 -3.83 -0.69
N SER A 8 -1.70 -4.69 0.27
CA SER A 8 -1.63 -4.38 1.69
C SER A 8 -0.84 -5.45 2.41
N ALA A 9 -0.25 -5.08 3.54
CA ALA A 9 0.56 -6.00 4.32
C ALA A 9 0.68 -5.53 5.75
N PRO A 10 0.79 -6.44 6.73
CA PRO A 10 1.26 -6.08 8.05
C PRO A 10 2.66 -5.47 7.97
N SER A 11 2.97 -4.57 8.89
CA SER A 11 4.30 -3.97 9.03
C SER A 11 5.43 -5.01 8.90
N ALA A 12 6.43 -4.70 8.08
CA ALA A 12 7.63 -5.52 7.83
C ALA A 12 7.44 -6.86 7.08
N SER A 13 6.32 -7.07 6.40
CA SER A 13 6.10 -8.28 5.57
C SER A 13 6.78 -8.26 4.19
N GLY A 14 7.50 -7.20 3.82
CA GLY A 14 8.27 -7.12 2.56
C GLY A 14 7.52 -6.59 1.33
N LYS A 15 6.30 -6.03 1.53
CA LYS A 15 5.44 -5.46 0.49
C LYS A 15 6.16 -4.53 -0.49
N THR A 16 6.85 -3.50 0.00
CA THR A 16 7.54 -2.52 -0.85
C THR A 16 8.56 -3.18 -1.79
N THR A 17 9.29 -4.20 -1.32
CA THR A 17 10.24 -4.94 -2.16
C THR A 17 9.53 -5.68 -3.29
N ILE A 18 8.41 -6.36 -2.98
CA ILE A 18 7.61 -7.10 -3.97
C ILE A 18 7.02 -6.13 -5.00
N VAL A 19 6.36 -5.04 -4.55
CA VAL A 19 5.77 -4.03 -5.44
C VAL A 19 6.83 -3.42 -6.37
N HIS A 20 7.99 -3.02 -5.84
CA HIS A 20 9.08 -2.49 -6.67
C HIS A 20 9.62 -3.50 -7.69
N ARG A 21 9.59 -4.80 -7.38
CA ARG A 21 9.99 -5.85 -8.33
C ARG A 21 8.94 -6.03 -9.42
N LEU A 22 7.65 -6.09 -9.06
CA LEU A 22 6.52 -6.19 -10.00
C LEU A 22 6.50 -5.02 -11.00
N MET A 23 6.75 -3.80 -10.53
CA MET A 23 6.82 -2.61 -11.38
C MET A 23 7.94 -2.68 -12.45
N LYS A 24 8.91 -3.59 -12.31
CA LYS A 24 10.02 -3.79 -13.26
C LYS A 24 9.79 -4.94 -14.25
N LEU A 25 8.70 -5.70 -14.13
CA LEU A 25 8.42 -6.87 -14.95
C LEU A 25 7.75 -6.54 -16.29
N GLY A 26 7.54 -5.25 -16.59
CA GLY A 26 6.96 -4.82 -17.88
C GLY A 26 5.45 -5.04 -18.00
N LEU A 27 4.77 -5.33 -16.89
CA LEU A 27 3.31 -5.33 -16.82
C LEU A 27 2.77 -3.90 -17.02
N PRO A 28 1.56 -3.71 -17.56
CA PRO A 28 0.97 -2.39 -17.81
C PRO A 28 0.45 -1.77 -16.51
N LEU A 29 1.37 -1.43 -15.60
CA LEU A 29 1.11 -0.97 -14.24
C LEU A 29 1.64 0.44 -14.04
N GLY A 30 0.82 1.32 -13.47
CA GLY A 30 1.23 2.63 -12.97
C GLY A 30 1.15 2.68 -11.45
N PHE A 31 2.22 3.11 -10.80
CA PHE A 31 2.25 3.26 -9.33
C PHE A 31 1.44 4.49 -8.90
N SER A 32 0.53 4.31 -7.94
CA SER A 32 -0.25 5.41 -7.36
C SER A 32 0.54 6.10 -6.27
N ILE A 33 0.93 7.36 -6.52
CA ILE A 33 1.54 8.21 -5.51
C ILE A 33 0.46 8.76 -4.58
N SER A 34 0.56 8.44 -3.29
CA SER A 34 -0.38 8.93 -2.27
C SER A 34 -0.11 10.39 -1.93
N ALA A 35 -1.13 11.13 -1.53
CA ALA A 35 -0.94 12.42 -0.89
C ALA A 35 -0.80 12.26 0.63
N THR A 36 -0.08 13.18 1.27
CA THR A 36 0.01 13.25 2.73
C THR A 36 0.15 14.68 3.22
N SER A 37 -0.31 14.95 4.45
CA SER A 37 -0.12 16.24 5.11
C SER A 37 1.07 16.30 6.07
N ARG A 38 1.85 15.23 6.19
CA ARG A 38 3.10 15.28 6.95
C ARG A 38 4.18 15.99 6.16
N GLU A 39 5.17 16.51 6.87
CA GLU A 39 6.39 17.00 6.25
C GLU A 39 7.17 15.88 5.55
N PRO A 40 7.81 16.17 4.39
CA PRO A 40 8.71 15.24 3.73
C PRO A 40 9.93 14.93 4.60
N ARG A 41 10.39 13.68 4.55
CA ARG A 41 11.68 13.30 5.14
C ARG A 41 12.81 13.76 4.21
N LYS A 42 14.04 13.87 4.75
CA LYS A 42 15.22 14.38 4.02
C LYS A 42 15.50 13.74 2.65
N HIS A 43 15.02 12.52 2.40
CA HIS A 43 15.27 11.77 1.17
C HIS A 43 14.03 11.64 0.27
N GLU A 44 12.88 12.14 0.70
CA GLU A 44 11.63 12.04 -0.06
C GLU A 44 11.45 13.25 -0.97
N ARG A 45 10.82 13.03 -2.11
CA ARG A 45 10.56 14.02 -3.15
C ARG A 45 9.07 14.12 -3.44
N ASP A 46 8.60 15.36 -3.57
CA ASP A 46 7.23 15.66 -3.95
C ASP A 46 6.93 15.18 -5.37
N GLY A 47 5.77 14.54 -5.54
CA GLY A 47 5.37 13.94 -6.82
C GLY A 47 6.13 12.68 -7.20
N GLU A 48 6.93 12.12 -6.29
CA GLU A 48 7.58 10.82 -6.46
C GLU A 48 7.25 9.88 -5.29
N ASP A 49 7.57 10.29 -4.06
CA ASP A 49 7.29 9.48 -2.86
C ASP A 49 5.86 9.72 -2.36
N TYR A 50 5.47 11.00 -2.30
CA TYR A 50 4.12 11.46 -1.96
C TYR A 50 3.83 12.78 -2.69
N PHE A 51 2.56 13.13 -2.80
CA PHE A 51 2.15 14.52 -2.94
C PHE A 51 2.07 15.14 -1.55
N PHE A 52 3.04 15.99 -1.21
CA PHE A 52 3.11 16.67 0.08
C PHE A 52 2.21 17.89 0.04
N LEU A 53 1.14 17.85 0.83
CA LEU A 53 0.19 18.93 1.01
C LEU A 53 0.31 19.48 2.42
N THR A 54 -0.10 20.72 2.63
CA THR A 54 -0.39 21.17 3.99
C THR A 54 -1.68 20.53 4.50
N ALA A 55 -1.89 20.49 5.82
CA ALA A 55 -3.16 20.01 6.40
C ALA A 55 -4.38 20.81 5.92
N GLU A 56 -4.19 22.11 5.65
CA GLU A 56 -5.24 22.98 5.10
C GLU A 56 -5.60 22.59 3.66
N GLU A 57 -4.59 22.44 2.80
CA GLU A 57 -4.80 21.99 1.41
C GLU A 57 -5.42 20.59 1.34
N PHE A 58 -4.99 19.69 2.22
CA PHE A 58 -5.55 18.34 2.29
C PHE A 58 -7.05 18.40 2.65
N ARG A 59 -7.44 19.18 3.66
CA ARG A 59 -8.85 19.37 4.02
C ARG A 59 -9.67 20.02 2.91
N ALA A 60 -9.13 21.04 2.25
CA ALA A 60 -9.80 21.66 1.11
C ALA A 60 -10.09 20.64 -0.02
N LYS A 61 -9.17 19.68 -0.24
CA LYS A 61 -9.36 18.57 -1.18
C LYS A 61 -10.35 17.52 -0.71
N ILE A 62 -10.45 17.27 0.60
CA ILE A 62 -11.52 16.45 1.18
C ILE A 62 -12.88 17.10 0.87
N ASP A 63 -13.03 18.39 1.16
CA ASP A 63 -14.27 19.15 0.94
C ASP A 63 -14.67 19.20 -0.55
N ALA A 64 -13.68 19.26 -1.45
CA ALA A 64 -13.88 19.18 -2.89
C ALA A 64 -14.19 17.76 -3.41
N GLY A 65 -14.04 16.72 -2.58
CA GLY A 65 -14.22 15.33 -2.98
C GLY A 65 -13.13 14.80 -3.91
N ASP A 66 -11.92 15.34 -3.83
CA ASP A 66 -10.79 15.00 -4.71
C ASP A 66 -10.16 13.63 -4.40
N PHE A 67 -10.39 13.09 -3.20
CA PHE A 67 -9.84 11.80 -2.76
C PHE A 67 -10.76 10.64 -3.11
N LEU A 68 -10.16 9.54 -3.55
CA LEU A 68 -10.82 8.25 -3.67
C LEU A 68 -11.04 7.66 -2.27
N GLU A 69 -9.98 7.67 -1.46
CA GLU A 69 -10.00 7.35 -0.04
C GLU A 69 -8.99 8.25 0.70
N TRP A 70 -9.21 8.40 2.00
CA TRP A 70 -8.28 9.08 2.90
C TRP A 70 -8.52 8.65 4.36
N GLU A 71 -7.50 8.81 5.20
CA GLU A 71 -7.57 8.63 6.65
C GLU A 71 -6.74 9.70 7.37
N GLU A 72 -7.23 10.14 8.53
CA GLU A 72 -6.44 10.90 9.50
C GLU A 72 -5.76 9.92 10.47
N VAL A 73 -4.45 9.78 10.38
CA VAL A 73 -3.68 8.80 11.17
C VAL A 73 -3.26 9.39 12.53
N TYR A 74 -2.92 10.67 12.53
CA TYR A 74 -2.67 11.48 13.73
C TYR A 74 -3.33 12.84 13.53
N GLU A 75 -3.47 13.63 14.60
CA GLU A 75 -4.01 14.98 14.52
C GLU A 75 -3.30 15.80 13.43
N ASN A 76 -4.07 16.26 12.42
CA ASN A 76 -3.60 16.99 11.24
C ASN A 76 -2.62 16.22 10.33
N VAL A 77 -2.50 14.91 10.46
CA VAL A 77 -1.67 14.03 9.62
C VAL A 77 -2.55 13.08 8.84
N TYR A 78 -2.80 13.44 7.59
CA TYR A 78 -3.65 12.72 6.65
C TYR A 78 -2.81 11.96 5.62
N TYR A 79 -3.40 10.88 5.12
CA TYR A 79 -2.94 10.17 3.93
C TYR A 79 -4.15 9.89 3.04
N GLY A 80 -3.96 9.88 1.72
CA GLY A 80 -5.04 9.52 0.82
C GLY A 80 -4.65 9.42 -0.64
N THR A 81 -5.53 8.80 -1.40
CA THR A 81 -5.37 8.54 -2.83
C THR A 81 -6.13 9.58 -3.65
N LEU A 82 -5.44 10.38 -4.47
CA LEU A 82 -6.07 11.40 -5.31
C LEU A 82 -6.77 10.76 -6.53
N LYS A 83 -8.02 11.15 -6.80
CA LYS A 83 -8.75 10.72 -8.00
C LYS A 83 -8.05 11.17 -9.30
N SER A 84 -7.38 12.32 -9.27
CA SER A 84 -6.58 12.80 -10.41
C SER A 84 -5.44 11.85 -10.75
N GLU A 85 -4.79 11.28 -9.73
CA GLU A 85 -3.70 10.33 -9.94
C GLU A 85 -4.20 9.01 -10.50
N CYS A 86 -5.34 8.52 -10.01
CA CYS A 86 -5.98 7.35 -10.59
C CYS A 86 -6.34 7.56 -12.07
N ARG A 87 -6.95 8.70 -12.41
CA ARG A 87 -7.31 9.05 -13.79
C ARG A 87 -6.08 9.11 -14.69
N ARG A 88 -5.00 9.77 -14.25
CA ARG A 88 -3.74 9.85 -15.00
C ARG A 88 -3.25 8.47 -15.44
N ILE A 89 -3.19 7.52 -14.51
CA ILE A 89 -2.71 6.16 -14.77
C ILE A 89 -3.66 5.38 -15.70
N TRP A 90 -4.97 5.48 -15.46
CA TRP A 90 -5.95 4.80 -16.31
C TRP A 90 -6.03 5.36 -17.74
N ASP A 91 -5.87 6.67 -17.90
CA ASP A 91 -5.84 7.35 -19.20
C ASP A 91 -4.59 6.98 -20.01
N GLU A 92 -3.50 6.61 -19.34
CA GLU A 92 -2.30 6.02 -19.94
C GLU A 92 -2.49 4.54 -20.35
N GLY A 93 -3.69 3.96 -20.12
CA GLY A 93 -4.02 2.59 -20.47
C GLY A 93 -3.47 1.53 -19.52
N MET A 94 -2.96 1.95 -18.35
CA MET A 94 -2.37 1.08 -17.33
C MET A 94 -3.38 0.75 -16.22
N ALA A 95 -3.16 -0.36 -15.52
CA ALA A 95 -3.82 -0.62 -14.24
C ALA A 95 -3.05 0.07 -13.10
N ILE A 96 -3.77 0.51 -12.07
CA ILE A 96 -3.15 1.17 -10.93
C ILE A 96 -2.55 0.14 -9.98
N MET A 97 -1.34 0.39 -9.50
CA MET A 97 -0.72 -0.34 -8.41
C MET A 97 -0.78 0.51 -7.13
N PHE A 98 -1.60 0.09 -6.17
CA PHE A 98 -1.71 0.73 -4.86
C PHE A 98 -0.84 0.01 -3.82
N ASP A 99 0.00 0.77 -3.12
CA ASP A 99 0.83 0.31 -2.00
C ASP A 99 0.31 0.94 -0.69
N VAL A 100 -0.80 0.43 -0.14
CA VAL A 100 -1.52 1.05 0.99
C VAL A 100 -1.56 0.17 2.23
N ASP A 101 -1.93 0.71 3.39
CA ASP A 101 -2.15 -0.12 4.57
C ASP A 101 -3.43 -0.98 4.45
N VAL A 102 -3.73 -1.77 5.47
CA VAL A 102 -4.87 -2.71 5.43
C VAL A 102 -6.23 -2.00 5.42
N LYS A 103 -6.35 -0.81 6.03
CA LYS A 103 -7.61 -0.07 6.07
C LYS A 103 -7.86 0.60 4.73
N GLY A 104 -6.84 1.29 4.20
CA GLY A 104 -6.88 1.87 2.86
C GLY A 104 -7.15 0.80 1.81
N GLY A 105 -6.51 -0.37 1.92
CA GLY A 105 -6.71 -1.47 0.99
C GLY A 105 -8.15 -2.00 0.97
N VAL A 106 -8.75 -2.22 2.14
CA VAL A 106 -10.17 -2.61 2.25
C VAL A 106 -11.07 -1.51 1.70
N ARG A 107 -10.78 -0.25 2.01
CA ARG A 107 -11.59 0.88 1.53
C ARG A 107 -11.55 1.01 0.00
N LEU A 108 -10.38 0.87 -0.60
CA LEU A 108 -10.22 0.85 -2.06
C LEU A 108 -10.97 -0.31 -2.69
N LYS A 109 -10.91 -1.51 -2.10
CA LYS A 109 -11.65 -2.68 -2.59
C LYS A 109 -13.15 -2.48 -2.51
N GLU A 110 -13.68 -1.87 -1.44
CA GLU A 110 -15.10 -1.50 -1.33
C GLU A 110 -15.54 -0.52 -2.44
N ILE A 111 -14.69 0.46 -2.76
CA ILE A 111 -15.00 1.50 -3.76
C ILE A 111 -14.90 0.96 -5.19
N LEU A 112 -13.88 0.16 -5.49
CA LEU A 112 -13.57 -0.32 -6.83
C LEU A 112 -14.26 -1.65 -7.17
N GLY A 113 -14.63 -2.45 -6.17
CA GLY A 113 -15.29 -3.74 -6.34
C GLY A 113 -14.51 -4.69 -7.25
N ASP A 114 -15.17 -5.21 -8.28
CA ASP A 114 -14.60 -6.17 -9.24
C ASP A 114 -13.54 -5.55 -10.16
N LYS A 115 -13.42 -4.21 -10.17
CA LYS A 115 -12.34 -3.52 -10.89
C LYS A 115 -10.99 -3.62 -10.18
N ALA A 116 -10.95 -4.11 -8.94
CA ALA A 116 -9.72 -4.23 -8.17
C ALA A 116 -9.44 -5.69 -7.78
N LEU A 117 -8.17 -6.09 -7.89
CA LEU A 117 -7.61 -7.25 -7.22
C LEU A 117 -6.92 -6.77 -5.94
N SER A 118 -7.33 -7.31 -4.79
CA SER A 118 -6.75 -7.00 -3.49
C SER A 118 -5.88 -8.16 -2.99
N VAL A 119 -4.61 -7.87 -2.71
CA VAL A 119 -3.59 -8.84 -2.33
C VAL A 119 -3.03 -8.49 -0.96
N PHE A 120 -3.12 -9.43 -0.03
CA PHE A 120 -2.56 -9.33 1.31
C PHE A 120 -1.23 -10.08 1.39
N ILE A 121 -0.12 -9.36 1.58
CA ILE A 121 1.21 -9.97 1.75
C ILE A 121 1.47 -10.15 3.24
N LYS A 122 1.84 -11.37 3.66
CA LYS A 122 2.19 -11.67 5.07
C LYS A 122 3.49 -12.44 5.20
N ALA A 123 4.17 -12.27 6.34
CA ALA A 123 5.23 -13.19 6.75
C ALA A 123 4.63 -14.57 7.10
N PRO A 124 5.42 -15.67 7.01
CA PRO A 124 4.94 -17.02 7.32
C PRO A 124 4.48 -17.20 8.77
N SER A 125 4.96 -16.35 9.68
CA SER A 125 4.50 -16.31 11.08
C SER A 125 4.82 -14.97 11.75
N MET A 126 4.15 -14.69 12.87
CA MET A 126 4.50 -13.56 13.74
C MET A 126 5.95 -13.62 14.24
N LYS A 127 6.48 -14.83 14.48
CA LYS A 127 7.88 -15.02 14.88
C LYS A 127 8.85 -14.64 13.76
N ALA A 128 8.55 -15.01 12.51
CA ALA A 128 9.34 -14.60 11.36
C ALA A 128 9.28 -13.07 11.15
N LEU A 129 8.11 -12.47 11.38
CA LEU A 129 7.95 -11.01 11.34
C LEU A 129 8.81 -10.30 12.40
N GLU A 130 8.77 -10.80 13.64
CA GLU A 130 9.61 -10.28 14.74
C GLU A 130 11.09 -10.39 14.41
N GLN A 131 11.53 -11.55 13.91
CA GLN A 131 12.93 -11.73 13.50
C GLN A 131 13.33 -10.70 12.43
N ARG A 132 12.50 -10.50 11.40
CA ARG A 132 12.75 -9.50 10.34
C ARG A 132 12.84 -8.07 10.88
N LEU A 133 12.02 -7.70 11.86
CA LEU A 133 12.08 -6.38 12.52
C LEU A 133 13.41 -6.22 13.30
N ARG A 134 13.79 -7.24 14.06
CA ARG A 134 15.03 -7.25 14.87
C ARG A 134 16.28 -7.22 13.99
N ASP A 135 16.28 -7.94 12.87
CA ASP A 135 17.43 -8.03 11.94
C ASP A 135 17.76 -6.70 11.27
N ARG A 136 16.79 -5.78 11.16
CA ARG A 136 17.02 -4.44 10.60
C ARG A 136 17.88 -3.55 11.50
N LYS A 137 18.07 -3.91 12.78
CA LYS A 137 18.96 -3.22 13.76
C LYS A 137 18.84 -1.69 13.81
N THR A 138 17.69 -1.15 13.45
CA THR A 138 17.43 0.29 13.31
C THR A 138 16.36 0.79 14.26
N GLU A 139 15.78 -0.11 15.05
CA GLU A 139 14.61 0.15 15.89
C GLU A 139 14.91 -0.18 17.36
N THR A 140 14.26 0.55 18.27
CA THR A 140 14.28 0.26 19.70
C THR A 140 13.32 -0.88 20.03
N GLU A 141 13.51 -1.54 21.18
CA GLU A 141 12.60 -2.59 21.64
C GLU A 141 11.14 -2.09 21.74
N GLU A 142 10.95 -0.85 22.22
CA GLU A 142 9.63 -0.23 22.29
C GLU A 142 8.99 -0.05 20.90
N SER A 143 9.76 0.36 19.88
CA SER A 143 9.27 0.47 18.51
C SER A 143 8.90 -0.91 17.93
N ILE A 144 9.69 -1.94 18.21
CA ILE A 144 9.44 -3.30 17.76
C ILE A 144 8.13 -3.82 18.34
N GLN A 145 7.90 -3.67 19.64
CA GLN A 145 6.67 -4.14 20.28
C GLN A 145 5.43 -3.43 19.71
N LYS A 146 5.46 -2.11 19.55
CA LYS A 146 4.35 -1.35 18.92
C LYS A 146 4.06 -1.83 17.50
N ARG A 147 5.09 -2.20 16.72
CA ARG A 147 4.92 -2.74 15.38
C ARG A 147 4.35 -4.16 15.37
N LEU A 148 4.73 -5.00 16.32
CA LEU A 148 4.17 -6.35 16.48
C LEU A 148 2.69 -6.32 16.88
N GLU A 149 2.33 -5.44 17.81
CA GLU A 149 0.92 -5.21 18.19
C GLU A 149 0.10 -4.75 16.98
N ARG A 150 0.61 -3.75 16.25
CA ARG A 150 -0.02 -3.26 15.02
C ARG A 150 -0.15 -4.36 13.97
N ALA A 151 0.88 -5.18 13.76
CA ALA A 151 0.83 -6.28 12.82
C ALA A 151 -0.23 -7.33 13.21
N GLY A 152 -0.40 -7.62 14.50
CA GLY A 152 -1.47 -8.49 14.99
C GLY A 152 -2.86 -7.96 14.67
N PHE A 153 -3.07 -6.65 14.83
CA PHE A 153 -4.31 -5.98 14.40
C PHE A 153 -4.49 -6.04 12.88
N GLU A 154 -3.44 -5.75 12.10
CA GLU A 154 -3.47 -5.76 10.63
C GLU A 154 -3.78 -7.15 10.06
N MET A 155 -3.27 -8.22 10.68
CA MET A 155 -3.58 -9.62 10.32
C MET A 155 -5.07 -9.96 10.43
N SER A 156 -5.83 -9.27 11.29
CA SER A 156 -7.29 -9.50 11.40
C SER A 156 -8.08 -9.09 10.15
N PHE A 157 -7.46 -8.36 9.22
CA PHE A 157 -8.05 -7.94 7.95
C PHE A 157 -7.80 -8.91 6.80
N GLU A 158 -6.98 -9.95 6.99
CA GLU A 158 -6.56 -10.90 5.94
C GLU A 158 -7.76 -11.43 5.12
N SER A 159 -8.85 -11.80 5.79
CA SER A 159 -10.05 -12.36 5.16
C SER A 159 -10.85 -11.38 4.29
N LYS A 160 -10.46 -10.11 4.25
CA LYS A 160 -11.10 -9.06 3.42
C LYS A 160 -10.42 -8.85 2.08
N PHE A 161 -9.33 -9.57 1.80
CA PHE A 161 -8.58 -9.49 0.55
C PHE A 161 -8.90 -10.68 -0.35
N ASP A 162 -8.81 -10.48 -1.67
CA ASP A 162 -9.11 -11.51 -2.67
C ASP A 162 -8.04 -12.61 -2.68
N SER A 163 -6.78 -12.26 -2.41
CA SER A 163 -5.65 -13.18 -2.38
C SER A 163 -4.73 -12.90 -1.20
N VAL A 164 -4.08 -13.95 -0.69
CA VAL A 164 -3.11 -13.89 0.40
C VAL A 164 -1.82 -14.54 -0.06
N ILE A 165 -0.73 -13.78 -0.07
CA ILE A 165 0.60 -14.25 -0.48
C ILE A 165 1.50 -14.34 0.75
N ILE A 166 2.09 -15.51 0.97
CA ILE A 166 3.03 -15.74 2.06
C ILE A 166 4.45 -15.44 1.56
N ASN A 167 5.03 -14.35 2.03
CA ASN A 167 6.41 -14.00 1.75
C ASN A 167 7.35 -14.75 2.70
N ASP A 168 7.56 -16.04 2.45
CA ASP A 168 8.61 -16.85 3.09
C ASP A 168 9.91 -16.79 2.25
N ASP A 169 9.79 -17.13 0.97
CA ASP A 169 10.79 -16.84 -0.08
C ASP A 169 10.35 -15.64 -0.93
N LEU A 170 11.28 -14.72 -1.19
CA LEU A 170 10.98 -13.47 -1.88
C LEU A 170 10.67 -13.70 -3.37
N GLU A 171 11.41 -14.58 -4.04
CA GLU A 171 11.23 -14.80 -5.48
C GLU A 171 9.95 -15.60 -5.75
N GLU A 172 9.62 -16.57 -4.90
CA GLU A 172 8.33 -17.27 -4.96
C GLU A 172 7.15 -16.32 -4.74
N ALA A 173 7.23 -15.44 -3.74
CA ALA A 173 6.17 -14.46 -3.47
C ALA A 173 6.00 -13.43 -4.60
N ILE A 174 7.10 -13.03 -5.27
CA ILE A 174 7.04 -12.18 -6.46
C ILE A 174 6.36 -12.91 -7.61
N HIS A 175 6.72 -14.17 -7.85
CA HIS A 175 6.14 -14.97 -8.93
C HIS A 175 4.65 -15.23 -8.71
N GLU A 176 4.24 -15.55 -7.49
CA GLU A 176 2.82 -15.70 -7.12
C GLU A 176 2.04 -14.39 -7.36
N ALA A 177 2.61 -13.26 -6.95
CA ALA A 177 1.98 -11.95 -7.14
C ALA A 177 1.89 -11.56 -8.63
N GLU A 178 2.93 -11.85 -9.41
CA GLU A 178 2.95 -11.64 -10.86
C GLU A 178 1.85 -12.44 -11.54
N GLN A 179 1.75 -13.74 -11.23
CA GLN A 179 0.72 -14.61 -11.82
C GLN A 179 -0.69 -14.13 -11.48
N ALA A 180 -0.93 -13.75 -10.23
CA ALA A 180 -2.23 -13.21 -9.80
C ALA A 180 -2.60 -11.92 -10.57
N ILE A 181 -1.62 -11.06 -10.85
CA ILE A 181 -1.84 -9.85 -11.66
C ILE A 181 -2.13 -10.21 -13.12
N ILE A 182 -1.35 -11.13 -13.72
CA ILE A 182 -1.55 -11.57 -15.10
C ILE A 182 -2.94 -12.19 -15.29
N ASP A 183 -3.37 -13.05 -14.36
CA ASP A 183 -4.68 -13.70 -14.42
C ASP A 183 -5.84 -12.69 -14.28
N PHE A 184 -5.60 -11.62 -13.52
CA PHE A 184 -6.60 -10.58 -13.32
C PHE A 184 -6.69 -9.59 -14.48
N LEU A 185 -5.58 -9.22 -15.12
CA LEU A 185 -5.50 -8.19 -16.17
C LEU A 185 -6.08 -8.63 -17.52
#